data_AF-M3EVS4-F1
#
_entry.id   AF-M3EVS4-F1
#
_cell.length_a   1.000
_cell.length_b   1.000
_cell.length_c   1.000
_cell.angle_alpha   90.00
_cell.angle_beta   90.00
_cell.angle_gamma   90.00
#
_symmetry.space_group_name_H-M   'P 1'
#
loop_
_entity.id
_entity.type
_entity.pdbx_description
1 polymer ?
#
loop_
_entity_poly.entity_id
_entity_poly.type
_entity_poly.pdbx_seq_one_letter_code
_entity_poly.pdbx_strand_id
1 'polypeptide(L)'
;GTTLGVPSGIAAGAIVSGAYFGDKLSPFSETTNLASSIAGTPLFTHIQHMLYTTIPAFCIAIVFFTWTGLDYSGSESGDQKVNEVIGLLEKSFRIHPALIIPPILTFVMIYFKIPAIPSILAGILSGVVSGVFLQHSELDFPEIYKQILNAASKGNSIKSQSPLTDALLSRGGMASMLPTVWLIFSAMFFAGAMEGAGLIQEITKGILKYANTDRSLLTGTIFTSISANLISSDQYLSILVPGKMFKKSYEEHGLDPKNLSRALEDSGTMTSALVPWNTCGSFMAAALGVPVVVFLPYAILNLCSPIISLVCAWTGWTIRKKRIGT
;
A
#
# COMPACT_ATOMS: atom_id res chain seq x y z
N GLY A 1 -10.84 13.55 6.92
CA GLY A 1 -11.06 12.38 7.80
C GLY A 1 -11.10 12.81 9.24
N THR A 2 -9.93 12.94 9.87
CA THR A 2 -9.80 13.28 11.31
C THR A 2 -10.44 14.62 11.69
N THR A 3 -10.37 15.65 10.84
CA THR A 3 -11.08 16.94 11.04
C THR A 3 -12.59 16.79 11.17
N LEU A 4 -13.16 15.81 10.46
CA LEU A 4 -14.59 15.49 10.49
C LEU A 4 -14.94 14.54 11.64
N GLY A 5 -14.00 14.25 12.55
CA GLY A 5 -14.20 13.34 13.68
C GLY A 5 -14.04 11.86 13.35
N VAL A 6 -13.72 11.49 12.10
CA VAL A 6 -13.51 10.09 11.72
C VAL A 6 -12.27 9.53 12.45
N PRO A 7 -12.39 8.38 13.16
CA PRO A 7 -11.25 7.71 13.78
C PRO A 7 -10.12 7.47 12.79
N SER A 8 -8.89 7.73 13.23
CA SER A 8 -7.70 7.64 12.38
C SER A 8 -7.51 6.26 11.76
N GLY A 9 -7.87 5.18 12.48
CA GLY A 9 -7.85 3.81 11.96
C GLY A 9 -8.78 3.59 10.76
N ILE A 10 -10.02 4.11 10.82
CA ILE A 10 -11.00 3.98 9.73
C ILE A 10 -10.53 4.78 8.51
N ALA A 11 -10.10 6.03 8.73
CA ALA A 11 -9.59 6.88 7.66
C ALA A 11 -8.34 6.28 7.00
N ALA A 12 -7.39 5.77 7.78
CA ALA A 12 -6.20 5.09 7.28
C ALA A 12 -6.55 3.80 6.52
N GLY A 13 -7.46 2.97 7.06
CA GLY A 13 -7.92 1.75 6.41
C GLY A 13 -8.60 2.01 5.06
N ALA A 14 -9.35 3.11 4.93
CA ALA A 14 -9.93 3.57 3.67
C ALA A 14 -8.85 3.95 2.65
N ILE A 15 -7.83 4.71 3.08
CA ILE A 15 -6.71 5.10 2.22
C ILE A 15 -5.92 3.88 1.76
N VAL A 16 -5.58 2.96 2.68
CA VAL A 16 -4.87 1.71 2.36
C VAL A 16 -5.68 0.86 1.38
N SER A 17 -6.98 0.69 1.63
CA SER A 17 -7.87 -0.04 0.72
C SER A 17 -7.89 0.58 -0.68
N GLY A 18 -8.06 1.91 -0.78
CA GLY A 18 -8.05 2.60 -2.07
C GLY A 18 -6.71 2.52 -2.80
N ALA A 19 -5.60 2.64 -2.07
CA ALA A 19 -4.25 2.53 -2.63
C ALA A 19 -4.01 1.14 -3.22
N TYR A 20 -4.36 0.07 -2.50
CA TYR A 20 -4.20 -1.31 -2.97
C TYR A 20 -5.18 -1.67 -4.09
N PHE A 21 -6.36 -1.04 -4.16
CA PHE A 21 -7.24 -1.17 -5.32
C PHE A 21 -6.54 -0.64 -6.59
N GLY A 22 -5.95 0.54 -6.50
CA GLY A 22 -5.23 1.16 -7.61
C GLY A 22 -3.97 0.38 -8.01
N ASP A 23 -3.18 -0.05 -7.03
CA ASP A 23 -1.98 -0.85 -7.23
C ASP A 23 -2.30 -2.15 -7.99
N LYS A 24 -3.26 -2.93 -7.49
CA LYS A 24 -3.64 -4.23 -8.05
C LYS A 24 -4.21 -4.16 -9.46
N LEU A 25 -4.77 -3.02 -9.89
CA LEU A 25 -5.31 -2.85 -11.24
C LEU A 25 -4.39 -2.05 -12.17
N SER A 26 -3.19 -1.70 -11.69
CA SER A 26 -2.23 -0.90 -12.44
C SER A 26 -1.27 -1.78 -13.25
N PRO A 27 -1.13 -1.56 -14.57
CA PRO A 27 -0.09 -2.22 -15.37
C PRO A 27 1.33 -1.74 -15.00
N PHE A 28 1.44 -0.70 -14.17
CA PHE A 28 2.71 -0.16 -13.68
C PHE A 28 3.08 -0.69 -12.29
N SER A 29 2.19 -1.42 -11.62
CA SER A 29 2.51 -2.03 -10.34
C SER A 29 3.56 -3.12 -10.52
N GLU A 30 4.62 -3.04 -9.73
CA GLU A 30 5.73 -4.00 -9.76
C GLU A 30 5.26 -5.39 -9.33
N THR A 31 4.35 -5.47 -8.35
CA THR A 31 3.85 -6.75 -7.83
C THR A 31 2.90 -7.40 -8.81
N THR A 32 2.02 -6.61 -9.44
CA THR A 32 1.15 -7.09 -10.53
C THR A 32 1.98 -7.63 -11.70
N ASN A 33 3.08 -6.94 -12.05
CA ASN A 33 4.00 -7.41 -13.08
C ASN A 33 4.72 -8.69 -12.65
N LEU A 34 5.21 -8.74 -11.41
CA LEU A 34 5.91 -9.88 -10.82
C LEU A 34 5.02 -11.14 -10.77
N ALA A 35 3.81 -11.04 -10.24
CA ALA A 35 2.89 -12.17 -10.12
C ALA A 35 2.51 -12.75 -11.49
N SER A 36 2.24 -11.89 -12.47
CA SER A 36 1.95 -12.32 -13.85
C SER A 36 3.16 -13.01 -14.51
N SER A 37 4.36 -12.44 -14.34
CA SER A 37 5.62 -12.97 -14.89
C SER A 37 5.99 -14.33 -14.30
N ILE A 38 5.93 -14.47 -12.98
CA ILE A 38 6.29 -15.72 -12.29
C ILE A 38 5.34 -16.85 -12.68
N ALA A 39 4.04 -16.58 -12.68
CA ALA A 39 3.04 -17.55 -13.08
C ALA A 39 3.11 -17.88 -14.59
N GLY A 40 3.60 -16.96 -15.42
CA GLY A 40 3.68 -17.13 -16.88
C GLY A 40 2.37 -16.80 -17.60
N THR A 41 1.66 -15.76 -17.17
CA THR A 41 0.45 -15.26 -17.86
C THR A 41 0.68 -13.86 -18.41
N PRO A 42 0.10 -13.49 -19.57
CA PRO A 42 0.13 -12.11 -20.04
C PRO A 42 -0.44 -11.15 -19.01
N LEU A 43 0.19 -9.98 -18.86
CA LEU A 43 -0.17 -8.98 -17.84
C LEU A 43 -1.63 -8.56 -17.91
N PHE A 44 -2.15 -8.25 -19.09
CA PHE A 44 -3.55 -7.84 -19.25
C PHE A 44 -4.53 -8.98 -18.96
N THR A 45 -4.18 -10.23 -19.29
CA THR A 45 -4.98 -11.40 -18.93
C THR A 45 -5.04 -11.58 -17.41
N HIS A 46 -3.92 -11.33 -16.72
CA HIS A 46 -3.87 -11.34 -15.26
C HIS A 46 -4.76 -10.23 -14.67
N ILE A 47 -4.60 -8.98 -15.10
CA ILE A 47 -5.42 -7.84 -14.63
C ILE A 47 -6.92 -8.11 -14.81
N GLN A 48 -7.32 -8.59 -15.99
CA GLN A 48 -8.72 -8.95 -16.26
C GLN A 48 -9.22 -10.07 -15.35
N HIS A 49 -8.38 -11.08 -15.07
CA HIS A 49 -8.77 -12.21 -14.22
C HIS A 49 -8.86 -11.82 -12.73
N MET A 50 -8.10 -10.82 -12.29
CA MET A 50 -8.21 -10.27 -10.93
C MET A 50 -9.51 -9.52 -10.69
N LEU A 51 -10.19 -9.00 -11.73
CA LEU A 51 -11.46 -8.29 -11.55
C LEU A 51 -12.52 -9.15 -10.84
N TYR A 52 -12.46 -10.47 -10.99
CA TYR A 52 -13.36 -11.41 -10.31
C TYR A 52 -13.23 -11.41 -8.78
N THR A 53 -12.08 -11.04 -8.23
CA THR A 53 -11.85 -10.96 -6.78
C THR A 53 -11.77 -9.52 -6.30
N THR A 54 -11.18 -8.63 -7.10
CA THR A 54 -11.02 -7.21 -6.77
C THR A 54 -12.33 -6.43 -6.80
N ILE A 55 -13.19 -6.60 -7.81
CA ILE A 55 -14.47 -5.85 -7.88
C ILE A 55 -15.37 -6.23 -6.69
N PRO A 56 -15.61 -7.52 -6.37
CA PRO A 56 -16.40 -7.86 -5.20
C PRO A 56 -15.81 -7.31 -3.89
N ALA A 57 -14.49 -7.40 -3.69
CA ALA A 57 -13.84 -6.85 -2.50
C ALA A 57 -13.99 -5.32 -2.43
N PHE A 58 -13.90 -4.63 -3.58
CA PHE A 58 -14.07 -3.19 -3.68
C PHE A 58 -15.51 -2.77 -3.39
N CYS A 59 -16.51 -3.50 -3.89
CA CYS A 59 -17.91 -3.25 -3.55
C CYS A 59 -18.16 -3.39 -2.04
N ILE A 60 -17.59 -4.43 -1.39
CA ILE A 60 -17.69 -4.60 0.07
C ILE A 60 -17.04 -3.41 0.79
N ALA A 61 -15.85 -2.98 0.34
CA ALA A 61 -15.17 -1.81 0.90
C ALA A 61 -16.01 -0.53 0.74
N ILE A 62 -16.59 -0.27 -0.44
CA ILE A 62 -17.47 0.87 -0.68
C ILE A 62 -18.66 0.83 0.28
N VAL A 63 -19.35 -0.30 0.39
CA VAL A 63 -20.52 -0.42 1.26
C VAL A 63 -20.12 -0.16 2.71
N PHE A 64 -19.03 -0.76 3.18
CA PHE A 64 -18.51 -0.55 4.54
C PHE A 64 -18.16 0.91 4.82
N PHE A 65 -17.38 1.56 3.94
CA PHE A 65 -16.95 2.95 4.15
C PHE A 65 -18.07 3.96 3.93
N THR A 66 -19.02 3.66 3.05
CA THR A 66 -20.22 4.50 2.89
C THR A 66 -21.05 4.41 4.16
N TRP A 67 -21.36 3.20 4.63
CA TRP A 67 -22.16 2.99 5.84
C TRP A 67 -21.52 3.63 7.07
N THR A 68 -20.23 3.38 7.31
CA THR A 68 -19.50 4.02 8.43
C THR A 68 -19.34 5.54 8.25
N GLY A 69 -19.33 6.04 7.01
CA GLY A 69 -19.23 7.47 6.71
C GLY A 69 -20.52 8.25 6.98
N LEU A 70 -21.69 7.59 6.91
CA LEU A 70 -22.99 8.24 7.15
C LEU A 70 -23.10 8.80 8.58
N ASP A 71 -22.50 8.13 9.57
CA ASP A 71 -22.48 8.57 10.97
C ASP A 71 -21.72 9.90 11.18
N TYR A 72 -20.88 10.30 10.22
CA TYR A 72 -20.11 11.54 10.26
C TYR A 72 -20.68 12.63 9.35
N SER A 73 -21.79 12.37 8.65
CA SER A 73 -22.45 13.35 7.79
C SER A 73 -23.37 14.27 8.60
N GLY A 74 -23.18 15.59 8.48
CA GLY A 74 -24.15 16.59 8.96
C GLY A 74 -24.05 17.03 10.42
N SER A 75 -22.91 16.83 11.12
CA SER A 75 -22.73 17.47 12.44
C SER A 75 -22.32 18.95 12.25
N GLU A 76 -23.06 19.91 12.83
CA GLU A 76 -22.70 21.34 12.84
C GLU A 76 -21.27 21.58 13.34
N SER A 77 -20.78 20.69 14.21
CA SER A 77 -19.41 20.70 14.73
C SER A 77 -18.32 20.41 13.68
N GLY A 78 -18.64 19.70 12.61
CA GLY A 78 -17.72 19.36 11.52
C GLY A 78 -17.42 20.57 10.64
N ASP A 79 -18.46 21.29 10.22
CA ASP A 79 -18.33 22.47 9.36
C ASP A 79 -17.61 23.63 10.09
N GLN A 80 -17.86 23.81 11.39
CA GLN A 80 -17.15 24.77 12.20
C GLN A 80 -15.64 24.47 12.29
N LYS A 81 -15.26 23.20 12.53
CA LYS A 81 -13.85 22.78 12.56
C LYS A 81 -13.17 22.93 11.21
N VAL A 82 -13.88 22.64 10.12
CA VAL A 82 -13.36 22.82 8.75
C VAL A 82 -13.08 24.30 8.50
N ASN A 83 -14.01 25.20 8.82
CA ASN A 83 -13.83 26.63 8.65
C ASN A 83 -12.71 27.20 9.54
N GLU A 84 -12.57 26.71 10.77
CA GLU A 84 -11.45 27.06 11.65
C GLU A 84 -10.09 26.68 11.02
N VAL A 85 -9.97 25.46 10.50
CA VAL A 85 -8.75 24.99 9.84
C VAL A 85 -8.47 25.81 8.57
N ILE A 86 -9.48 26.11 7.75
CA ILE A 86 -9.33 26.96 6.56
C ILE A 86 -8.82 28.36 6.95
N GLY A 87 -9.44 28.99 7.95
CA GLY A 87 -9.02 30.32 8.41
C GLY A 87 -7.61 30.36 8.99
N LEU A 88 -7.16 29.27 9.62
CA LEU A 88 -5.77 29.13 10.06
C LEU A 88 -4.81 28.96 8.88
N LEU A 89 -5.17 28.15 7.88
CA LEU A 89 -4.37 27.96 6.67
C LEU A 89 -4.16 29.27 5.89
N GLU A 90 -5.22 30.04 5.70
CA GLU A 90 -5.16 31.34 4.99
C GLU A 90 -4.31 32.38 5.72
N LYS A 91 -4.25 32.30 7.06
CA LYS A 91 -3.40 33.19 7.88
C LYS A 91 -1.94 32.74 7.91
N SER A 92 -1.69 31.43 7.93
CA SER A 92 -0.34 30.88 8.08
C SER A 92 0.39 30.65 6.76
N PHE A 93 -0.32 30.53 5.64
CA PHE A 93 0.27 30.22 4.35
C PHE A 93 -0.34 31.03 3.22
N ARG A 94 0.49 31.35 2.23
CA ARG A 94 0.00 31.83 0.94
C ARG A 94 -0.54 30.65 0.13
N ILE A 95 -1.85 30.60 -0.07
CA ILE A 95 -2.48 29.57 -0.89
C ILE A 95 -2.41 30.01 -2.35
N HIS A 96 -1.63 29.29 -3.17
CA HIS A 96 -1.45 29.63 -4.59
C HIS A 96 -1.43 28.37 -5.47
N PRO A 97 -2.09 28.35 -6.65
CA PRO A 97 -2.15 27.17 -7.53
C PRO A 97 -0.78 26.61 -7.92
N ALA A 98 0.26 27.45 -7.99
CA ALA A 98 1.63 27.01 -8.27
C ALA A 98 2.20 26.03 -7.22
N LEU A 99 1.66 26.00 -5.99
CA LEU A 99 2.06 25.04 -4.96
C LEU A 99 1.65 23.59 -5.26
N ILE A 100 0.86 23.37 -6.32
CA ILE A 100 0.54 22.04 -6.84
C ILE A 100 1.65 21.51 -7.77
N ILE A 101 2.59 22.36 -8.19
CA ILE A 101 3.68 21.95 -9.09
C ILE A 101 4.51 20.80 -8.50
N PRO A 102 4.96 20.80 -7.23
CA PRO A 102 5.76 19.70 -6.70
C PRO A 102 5.07 18.32 -6.78
N PRO A 103 3.82 18.12 -6.30
CA PRO A 103 3.16 16.83 -6.45
C PRO A 103 2.86 16.47 -7.91
N ILE A 104 2.44 17.43 -8.76
CA ILE A 104 2.22 17.16 -10.19
C ILE A 104 3.50 16.70 -10.86
N LEU A 105 4.61 17.38 -10.62
CA LEU A 105 5.90 17.03 -11.21
C LEU A 105 6.26 15.59 -10.87
N THR A 106 6.15 15.20 -9.60
CA THR A 106 6.40 13.82 -9.17
C THR A 106 5.46 12.82 -9.85
N PHE A 107 4.15 13.10 -9.95
CA PHE A 107 3.22 12.21 -10.65
C PHE A 107 3.52 12.08 -12.15
N VAL A 108 3.90 13.18 -12.81
CA VAL A 108 4.29 13.18 -14.21
C VAL A 108 5.55 12.34 -14.43
N MET A 109 6.56 12.46 -13.56
CA MET A 109 7.77 11.65 -13.65
C MET A 109 7.49 10.16 -13.44
N ILE A 110 6.61 9.82 -12.48
CA ILE A 110 6.15 8.44 -12.26
C ILE A 110 5.40 7.91 -13.49
N TYR A 111 4.52 8.73 -14.09
CA TYR A 111 3.80 8.37 -15.33
C TYR A 111 4.76 8.05 -16.48
N PHE A 112 5.85 8.79 -16.60
CA PHE A 112 6.92 8.53 -17.57
C PHE A 112 7.93 7.44 -17.14
N LYS A 113 7.65 6.70 -16.05
CA LYS A 113 8.49 5.61 -15.54
C LYS A 113 9.93 6.03 -15.19
N ILE A 114 10.12 7.29 -14.78
CA ILE A 114 11.40 7.74 -14.26
C ILE A 114 11.62 7.04 -12.90
N PRO A 115 12.84 6.54 -12.60
CA PRO A 115 13.10 5.87 -11.32
C PRO A 115 12.70 6.71 -10.11
N ALA A 116 12.37 6.03 -9.00
CA ALA A 116 11.82 6.67 -7.80
C ALA A 116 12.76 7.74 -7.21
N ILE A 117 14.08 7.47 -7.13
CA ILE A 117 15.06 8.37 -6.52
C ILE A 117 15.11 9.74 -7.24
N PRO A 118 15.32 9.82 -8.57
CA PRO A 118 15.23 11.09 -9.31
C PRO A 118 13.87 11.78 -9.15
N SER A 119 12.78 11.02 -9.18
CA SER A 119 11.42 11.57 -9.10
C SER A 119 11.16 12.25 -7.74
N ILE A 120 11.64 11.63 -6.65
CA ILE A 120 11.56 12.19 -5.30
C ILE A 120 12.47 13.42 -5.19
N LEU A 121 13.71 13.36 -5.69
CA LEU A 121 14.64 14.51 -5.67
C LEU A 121 14.09 15.73 -6.41
N ALA A 122 13.54 15.54 -7.60
CA ALA A 122 12.91 16.63 -8.34
C ALA A 122 11.65 17.17 -7.64
N GLY A 123 10.88 16.31 -6.96
CA GLY A 123 9.80 16.74 -6.06
C GLY A 123 10.29 17.59 -4.89
N ILE A 124 11.39 17.19 -4.24
CA ILE A 124 12.02 17.95 -3.16
C ILE A 124 12.53 19.30 -3.66
N LEU A 125 13.26 19.32 -4.78
CA LEU A 125 13.82 20.55 -5.35
C LEU A 125 12.72 21.54 -5.77
N SER A 126 11.67 21.05 -6.42
CA SER A 126 10.50 21.90 -6.75
C SER A 126 9.76 22.38 -5.51
N GLY A 127 9.70 21.58 -4.45
CA GLY A 127 9.20 21.98 -3.14
C GLY A 127 10.04 23.09 -2.48
N VAL A 128 11.37 23.00 -2.57
CA VAL A 128 12.30 24.03 -2.10
C VAL A 128 12.09 25.34 -2.87
N VAL A 129 12.05 25.28 -4.20
CA VAL A 129 11.77 26.44 -5.05
C VAL A 129 10.42 27.07 -4.66
N SER A 130 9.39 26.26 -4.51
CA SER A 130 8.05 26.74 -4.10
C SER A 130 8.08 27.38 -2.70
N GLY A 131 8.76 26.77 -1.74
CA GLY A 131 8.86 27.28 -0.37
C GLY A 131 9.60 28.62 -0.30
N VAL A 132 10.68 28.78 -1.08
CA VAL A 132 11.47 30.01 -1.14
C VAL A 132 10.70 31.13 -1.82
N PHE A 133 10.18 30.90 -3.03
CA PHE A 133 9.61 31.98 -3.83
C PHE A 133 8.16 32.32 -3.50
N LEU A 134 7.38 31.37 -2.98
CA LEU A 134 5.95 31.58 -2.74
C LEU A 134 5.64 31.82 -1.26
N GLN A 135 6.33 31.11 -0.35
CA GLN A 135 5.95 31.12 1.08
C GLN A 135 6.85 32.00 1.95
N HIS A 136 8.15 32.08 1.65
CA HIS A 136 9.13 32.75 2.50
C HIS A 136 10.01 33.74 1.71
N SER A 137 9.42 34.42 0.72
CA SER A 137 10.15 35.30 -0.20
C SER A 137 10.85 36.50 0.46
N GLU A 138 10.52 36.79 1.72
CA GLU A 138 11.07 37.90 2.49
C GLU A 138 12.23 37.51 3.42
N LEU A 139 12.59 36.22 3.50
CA LEU A 139 13.66 35.75 4.37
C LEU A 139 15.05 35.90 3.74
N ASP A 140 16.05 36.19 4.57
CA ASP A 140 17.46 36.19 4.15
C ASP A 140 17.98 34.78 3.88
N PHE A 141 19.01 34.67 3.04
CA PHE A 141 19.60 33.39 2.63
C PHE A 141 19.99 32.44 3.78
N PRO A 142 20.61 32.90 4.89
CA PRO A 142 20.95 32.00 6.00
C PRO A 142 19.72 31.41 6.68
N GLU A 143 18.61 32.15 6.74
CA GLU A 143 17.37 31.71 7.37
C GLU A 143 16.62 30.74 6.46
N ILE A 144 16.57 31.04 5.16
CA ILE A 144 16.07 30.12 4.13
C ILE A 144 16.81 28.78 4.20
N TYR A 145 18.14 28.81 4.25
CA TYR A 145 18.95 27.58 4.32
C TYR A 145 18.62 26.74 5.55
N LYS A 146 18.53 27.36 6.73
CA LYS A 146 18.14 26.68 7.97
C LYS A 146 16.75 26.08 7.88
N GLN A 147 15.78 26.82 7.32
CA GLN A 147 14.41 26.34 7.19
C GLN A 147 14.31 25.15 6.23
N ILE A 148 15.00 25.19 5.09
CA ILE A 148 15.04 24.06 4.15
C ILE A 148 15.61 22.82 4.84
N LEU A 149 16.74 22.95 5.53
CA LEU A 149 17.36 21.82 6.23
C LEU A 149 16.49 21.29 7.37
N ASN A 150 15.87 22.16 8.16
CA ASN A 150 14.97 21.75 9.23
C ASN A 150 13.73 21.05 8.67
N ALA A 151 13.10 21.60 7.63
CA ALA A 151 11.95 21.00 6.97
C ALA A 151 12.28 19.63 6.37
N ALA A 152 13.44 19.49 5.71
CA ALA A 152 13.87 18.21 5.14
C ALA A 152 14.25 17.17 6.22
N SER A 153 14.94 17.60 7.28
CA SER A 153 15.43 16.68 8.33
C SER A 153 14.36 16.35 9.36
N LYS A 154 13.83 17.35 10.06
CA LYS A 154 12.90 17.20 11.18
C LYS A 154 11.45 17.32 10.75
N GLY A 155 11.18 18.02 9.65
CA GLY A 155 9.83 18.32 9.19
C GLY A 155 9.39 19.72 9.59
N ASN A 156 8.17 20.08 9.22
CA ASN A 156 7.58 21.33 9.65
C ASN A 156 6.99 21.17 11.06
N SER A 157 7.05 22.22 11.87
CA SER A 157 6.42 22.23 13.18
C SER A 157 5.70 23.55 13.37
N ILE A 158 4.37 23.47 13.39
CA ILE A 158 3.49 24.59 13.65
C ILE A 158 2.85 24.37 15.00
N LYS A 159 3.04 25.35 15.90
CA LYS A 159 2.31 25.45 17.16
C LYS A 159 1.22 26.50 16.97
N SER A 160 0.00 26.03 16.74
CA SER A 160 -1.20 26.85 16.67
C SER A 160 -2.00 26.72 17.98
N GLN A 161 -3.17 27.34 18.02
CA GLN A 161 -4.08 27.23 19.16
C GLN A 161 -4.94 25.95 19.13
N SER A 162 -4.86 25.18 18.04
CA SER A 162 -5.67 23.97 17.83
C SER A 162 -4.77 22.73 17.64
N PRO A 163 -4.83 21.74 18.54
CA PRO A 163 -4.07 20.49 18.40
C PRO A 163 -4.33 19.75 17.08
N LEU A 164 -5.52 19.93 16.50
CA LEU A 164 -5.89 19.35 15.23
C LEU A 164 -5.11 19.99 14.07
N THR A 165 -5.00 21.30 14.07
CA THR A 165 -4.22 22.05 13.08
C THR A 165 -2.73 21.75 13.22
N ASP A 166 -2.24 21.62 14.45
CA ASP A 166 -0.85 21.23 14.72
C ASP A 166 -0.56 19.85 14.14
N ALA A 167 -1.46 18.89 14.31
CA ALA A 167 -1.32 17.55 13.74
C ALA A 167 -1.39 17.53 12.19
N LEU A 168 -2.16 18.44 11.58
CA LEU A 168 -2.25 18.57 10.12
C LEU A 168 -1.01 19.21 9.51
N LEU A 169 -0.50 20.25 10.16
CA LEU A 169 0.54 21.13 9.64
C LEU A 169 1.95 20.76 10.10
N SER A 170 2.06 20.08 11.23
CA SER A 170 3.32 19.52 11.73
C SER A 170 3.51 18.12 11.19
N ARG A 171 4.11 18.03 10.01
CA ARG A 171 4.53 16.76 9.38
C ARG A 171 6.02 16.54 9.59
N GLY A 172 6.40 15.28 9.77
CA GLY A 172 7.79 14.89 9.96
C GLY A 172 8.62 14.93 8.67
N GLY A 173 9.92 15.18 8.82
CA GLY A 173 10.93 15.04 7.76
C GLY A 173 11.54 13.65 7.74
N MET A 174 12.74 13.51 7.17
CA MET A 174 13.48 12.23 7.13
C MET A 174 13.62 11.57 8.51
N ALA A 175 13.77 12.35 9.58
CA ALA A 175 13.88 11.84 10.94
C ALA A 175 12.65 11.02 11.38
N SER A 176 11.45 11.38 10.93
CA SER A 176 10.22 10.66 11.24
C SER A 176 10.13 9.29 10.57
N MET A 177 10.90 9.08 9.49
CA MET A 177 10.98 7.81 8.76
C MET A 177 12.09 6.90 9.29
N LEU A 178 13.03 7.40 10.11
CA LEU A 178 14.14 6.59 10.63
C LEU A 178 13.69 5.34 11.39
N PRO A 179 12.69 5.38 12.29
CA PRO A 179 12.20 4.17 12.95
C PRO A 179 11.69 3.12 11.95
N THR A 180 10.98 3.56 10.91
CA THR A 180 10.49 2.71 9.82
C THR A 180 11.64 2.09 9.05
N VAL A 181 12.66 2.88 8.70
CA VAL A 181 13.87 2.40 8.02
C VAL A 181 14.60 1.36 8.88
N TRP A 182 14.74 1.59 10.19
CA TRP A 182 15.35 0.63 11.12
C TRP A 182 14.54 -0.66 11.24
N LEU A 183 13.22 -0.56 11.31
CA LEU A 183 12.34 -1.72 11.34
C LEU A 183 12.48 -2.54 10.05
N ILE A 184 12.45 -1.88 8.89
CA ILE A 184 12.64 -2.51 7.58
C ILE A 184 14.00 -3.22 7.52
N PHE A 185 15.10 -2.56 7.88
CA PHE A 185 16.42 -3.20 7.89
C PHE A 185 16.46 -4.41 8.80
N SER A 186 15.93 -4.28 10.02
CA SER A 186 15.92 -5.37 11.01
C SER A 186 15.11 -6.57 10.49
N ALA A 187 13.96 -6.29 9.90
CA ALA A 187 13.07 -7.30 9.35
C ALA A 187 13.70 -7.96 8.10
N MET A 188 14.40 -7.21 7.23
CA MET A 188 15.13 -7.75 6.08
C MET A 188 16.29 -8.65 6.51
N PHE A 189 17.04 -8.29 7.55
CA PHE A 189 18.07 -9.18 8.11
C PHE A 189 17.47 -10.49 8.64
N PHE A 190 16.34 -10.42 9.35
CA PHE A 190 15.64 -11.60 9.84
C PHE A 190 15.12 -12.48 8.69
N ALA A 191 14.42 -11.90 7.72
CA ALA A 191 13.90 -12.61 6.56
C ALA A 191 15.03 -13.25 5.74
N GLY A 192 16.14 -12.52 5.52
CA GLY A 192 17.34 -13.03 4.85
C GLY A 192 18.00 -14.19 5.60
N ALA A 193 18.06 -14.11 6.93
CA ALA A 193 18.56 -15.22 7.76
C ALA A 193 17.65 -16.46 7.66
N MET A 194 16.33 -16.28 7.66
CA MET A 194 15.37 -17.38 7.50
C MET A 194 15.45 -18.04 6.12
N GLU A 195 15.59 -17.25 5.06
CA GLU A 195 15.76 -17.74 3.69
C GLU A 195 17.10 -18.48 3.52
N GLY A 196 18.19 -17.90 4.03
CA GLY A 196 19.52 -18.50 3.98
C GLY A 196 19.64 -19.80 4.80
N ALA A 197 18.88 -19.92 5.89
CA ALA A 197 18.81 -21.13 6.72
C ALA A 197 17.90 -22.23 6.12
N GLY A 198 17.20 -21.97 5.01
CA GLY A 198 16.30 -22.95 4.39
C GLY A 198 14.95 -23.10 5.10
N LEU A 199 14.64 -22.26 6.09
CA LEU A 199 13.46 -22.41 6.95
C LEU A 199 12.16 -22.12 6.18
N ILE A 200 12.18 -21.13 5.29
CA ILE A 200 11.04 -20.78 4.44
C ILE A 200 10.65 -21.96 3.54
N GLN A 201 11.64 -22.63 2.96
CA GLN A 201 11.45 -23.79 2.08
C GLN A 201 10.92 -24.99 2.86
N GLU A 202 11.42 -25.26 4.08
CA GLU A 202 10.93 -26.38 4.90
C GLU A 202 9.51 -26.19 5.42
N ILE A 203 9.18 -24.98 5.90
CA ILE A 203 7.79 -24.65 6.26
C ILE A 203 6.86 -24.91 5.06
N THR A 204 7.31 -24.53 3.87
CA THR A 204 6.47 -24.63 2.68
C THR A 204 6.39 -26.07 2.13
N LYS A 205 7.44 -26.90 2.25
CA LYS A 205 7.37 -28.34 1.94
C LYS A 205 6.33 -29.07 2.79
N GLY A 206 6.22 -28.71 4.08
CA GLY A 206 5.20 -29.26 4.98
C GLY A 206 3.77 -28.99 4.49
N ILE A 207 3.53 -27.80 3.93
CA ILE A 207 2.23 -27.39 3.38
C ILE A 207 1.91 -28.16 2.09
N LEU A 208 2.88 -28.31 1.20
CA LEU A 208 2.70 -28.98 -0.11
C LEU A 208 2.24 -30.43 0.00
N LYS A 209 2.56 -31.14 1.09
CA LYS A 209 2.16 -32.53 1.32
C LYS A 209 0.63 -32.74 1.29
N TYR A 210 -0.14 -31.70 1.56
CA TYR A 210 -1.61 -31.76 1.63
C TYR A 210 -2.31 -31.14 0.41
N ALA A 211 -1.56 -30.62 -0.57
CA ALA A 211 -2.10 -29.88 -1.72
C ALA A 211 -2.33 -30.77 -2.97
N ASN A 212 -3.21 -31.77 -2.87
CA ASN A 212 -3.41 -32.80 -3.91
C ASN A 212 -4.61 -32.58 -4.85
N THR A 213 -5.35 -31.49 -4.69
CA THR A 213 -6.53 -31.12 -5.50
C THR A 213 -6.45 -29.67 -5.96
N ASP A 214 -7.14 -29.30 -7.05
CA ASP A 214 -7.21 -27.92 -7.54
C ASP A 214 -7.54 -26.91 -6.41
N ARG A 215 -8.51 -27.25 -5.55
CA ARG A 215 -8.94 -26.41 -4.43
C ARG A 215 -7.83 -26.26 -3.38
N SER A 216 -7.22 -27.37 -2.98
CA SER A 216 -6.12 -27.35 -2.01
C SER A 216 -4.87 -26.67 -2.55
N LEU A 217 -4.68 -26.68 -3.87
CA LEU A 217 -3.54 -26.04 -4.53
C LEU A 217 -3.67 -24.52 -4.48
N LEU A 218 -4.82 -23.97 -4.89
CA LEU A 218 -5.10 -22.54 -4.73
C LEU A 218 -5.10 -22.09 -3.26
N THR A 219 -5.70 -22.90 -2.38
CA THR A 219 -5.70 -22.63 -0.94
C THR A 219 -4.28 -22.61 -0.39
N GLY A 220 -3.45 -23.58 -0.79
CA GLY A 220 -2.04 -23.67 -0.43
C GLY A 220 -1.24 -22.46 -0.89
N THR A 221 -1.44 -22.02 -2.13
CA THR A 221 -0.82 -20.78 -2.65
C THR A 221 -1.19 -19.57 -1.78
N ILE A 222 -2.48 -19.36 -1.51
CA ILE A 222 -2.97 -18.21 -0.72
C ILE A 222 -2.37 -18.23 0.69
N PHE A 223 -2.47 -19.35 1.41
CA PHE A 223 -1.94 -19.43 2.77
C PHE A 223 -0.41 -19.33 2.80
N THR A 224 0.28 -19.87 1.80
CA THR A 224 1.74 -19.76 1.72
C THR A 224 2.16 -18.31 1.47
N SER A 225 1.49 -17.59 0.58
CA SER A 225 1.73 -16.16 0.34
C SER A 225 1.47 -15.31 1.59
N ILE A 226 0.36 -15.54 2.30
CA ILE A 226 0.08 -14.84 3.56
C ILE A 226 1.13 -15.17 4.63
N SER A 227 1.48 -16.45 4.78
CA SER A 227 2.51 -16.88 5.74
C SER A 227 3.86 -16.27 5.41
N ALA A 228 4.21 -16.21 4.12
CA ALA A 228 5.42 -15.55 3.68
C ALA A 228 5.41 -14.06 4.04
N ASN A 229 4.30 -13.34 3.94
CA ASN A 229 4.22 -11.96 4.44
C ASN A 229 4.32 -11.83 5.97
N LEU A 230 3.80 -12.80 6.72
CA LEU A 230 3.87 -12.78 8.19
C LEU A 230 5.28 -13.08 8.68
N ILE A 231 6.02 -13.92 7.96
CA ILE A 231 7.36 -14.39 8.36
C ILE A 231 8.45 -13.50 7.75
N SER A 232 8.27 -13.08 6.50
CA SER A 232 9.19 -12.19 5.78
C SER A 232 8.85 -10.73 6.04
N SER A 233 9.85 -9.87 5.84
CA SER A 233 9.69 -8.43 5.85
C SER A 233 9.35 -7.85 4.48
N ASP A 234 9.33 -8.66 3.43
CA ASP A 234 9.29 -8.19 2.04
C ASP A 234 8.21 -8.90 1.23
N GLN A 235 7.36 -8.08 0.59
CA GLN A 235 6.27 -8.52 -0.28
C GLN A 235 6.76 -9.33 -1.49
N TYR A 236 7.96 -9.08 -2.03
CA TYR A 236 8.50 -9.83 -3.18
C TYR A 236 8.59 -11.32 -2.87
N LEU A 237 9.03 -11.70 -1.66
CA LEU A 237 9.15 -13.10 -1.27
C LEU A 237 7.78 -13.78 -1.17
N SER A 238 6.76 -13.04 -0.74
CA SER A 238 5.37 -13.54 -0.63
C SER A 238 4.72 -13.88 -1.98
N ILE A 239 5.27 -13.36 -3.07
CA ILE A 239 4.83 -13.65 -4.45
C ILE A 239 5.78 -14.67 -5.08
N LEU A 240 7.09 -14.46 -4.93
CA LEU A 240 8.10 -15.20 -5.67
C LEU A 240 8.25 -16.65 -5.20
N VAL A 241 8.30 -16.88 -3.89
CA VAL A 241 8.46 -18.21 -3.32
C VAL A 241 7.26 -19.10 -3.67
N PRO A 242 6.01 -18.77 -3.27
CA PRO A 242 4.86 -19.60 -3.61
C PRO A 242 4.66 -19.70 -5.13
N GLY A 243 4.91 -18.62 -5.88
CA GLY A 243 4.79 -18.66 -7.34
C GLY A 243 5.71 -19.71 -7.97
N LYS A 244 6.99 -19.78 -7.56
CA LYS A 244 7.92 -20.82 -8.05
C LYS A 244 7.56 -22.20 -7.53
N MET A 245 7.13 -22.30 -6.28
CA MET A 245 6.84 -23.58 -5.64
C MET A 245 5.62 -24.29 -6.22
N PHE A 246 4.53 -23.55 -6.47
CA PHE A 246 3.28 -24.14 -6.92
C PHE A 246 3.15 -24.22 -8.46
N LYS A 247 3.96 -23.48 -9.22
CA LYS A 247 3.85 -23.41 -10.70
C LYS A 247 3.75 -24.77 -11.37
N LYS A 248 4.69 -25.68 -11.09
CA LYS A 248 4.72 -27.00 -11.70
C LYS A 248 3.46 -27.81 -11.38
N SER A 249 2.98 -27.73 -10.14
CA SER A 249 1.76 -28.44 -9.73
C SER A 249 0.51 -27.90 -10.42
N TYR A 250 0.42 -26.58 -10.64
CA TYR A 250 -0.68 -25.99 -11.45
C TYR A 250 -0.64 -26.50 -12.89
N GLU A 251 0.56 -26.62 -13.48
CA GLU A 251 0.75 -27.16 -14.82
C GLU A 251 0.34 -28.64 -14.91
N GLU A 252 0.77 -29.47 -13.95
CA GLU A 252 0.42 -30.89 -13.86
C GLU A 252 -1.10 -31.11 -13.67
N HIS A 253 -1.79 -30.19 -12.98
CA HIS A 253 -3.25 -30.19 -12.85
C HIS A 253 -4.00 -29.58 -14.05
N GLY A 254 -3.28 -29.16 -15.09
CA GLY A 254 -3.85 -28.53 -16.28
C GLY A 254 -4.58 -27.23 -15.98
N LEU A 255 -4.18 -26.48 -14.95
CA LEU A 255 -4.76 -25.17 -14.62
C LEU A 255 -4.13 -24.07 -15.49
N ASP A 256 -4.94 -23.08 -15.85
CA ASP A 256 -4.46 -21.89 -16.53
C ASP A 256 -3.57 -21.07 -15.56
N PRO A 257 -2.37 -20.60 -15.99
CA PRO A 257 -1.43 -19.87 -15.14
C PRO A 257 -2.03 -18.61 -14.50
N LYS A 258 -3.07 -18.01 -15.09
CA LYS A 258 -3.74 -16.85 -14.49
C LYS A 258 -4.40 -17.14 -13.13
N ASN A 259 -4.75 -18.40 -12.85
CA ASN A 259 -5.25 -18.78 -11.53
C ASN A 259 -4.15 -18.66 -10.46
N LEU A 260 -2.90 -19.03 -10.81
CA LEU A 260 -1.75 -18.89 -9.92
C LEU A 260 -1.41 -17.43 -9.73
N SER A 261 -1.27 -16.65 -10.81
CA SER A 261 -0.95 -15.22 -10.68
C SER A 261 -1.98 -14.47 -9.87
N ARG A 262 -3.27 -14.75 -10.07
CA ARG A 262 -4.33 -14.15 -9.27
C ARG A 262 -4.22 -14.54 -7.79
N ALA A 263 -4.02 -15.82 -7.49
CA ALA A 263 -3.88 -16.27 -6.11
C ALA A 263 -2.70 -15.58 -5.40
N LEU A 264 -1.57 -15.40 -6.10
CA LEU A 264 -0.41 -14.67 -5.58
C LEU A 264 -0.73 -13.20 -5.31
N GLU A 265 -1.38 -12.50 -6.24
CA GLU A 265 -1.71 -11.08 -6.05
C GLU A 265 -2.79 -10.89 -4.96
N ASP A 266 -3.82 -11.73 -4.95
CA ASP A 266 -4.93 -11.66 -3.99
C ASP A 266 -4.50 -11.84 -2.54
N SER A 267 -3.34 -12.47 -2.31
CA SER A 267 -2.85 -12.86 -1.00
C SER A 267 -1.51 -12.21 -0.67
N GLY A 268 -0.47 -12.43 -1.48
CA GLY A 268 0.86 -11.86 -1.30
C GLY A 268 0.86 -10.34 -1.40
N THR A 269 0.22 -9.76 -2.42
CA THR A 269 0.14 -8.30 -2.50
C THR A 269 -0.75 -7.73 -1.41
N MET A 270 -1.99 -8.21 -1.33
CA MET A 270 -2.98 -7.59 -0.47
C MET A 270 -2.65 -7.64 1.02
N THR A 271 -1.94 -8.67 1.50
CA THR A 271 -1.65 -8.81 2.93
C THR A 271 -0.35 -8.12 3.38
N SER A 272 0.49 -7.62 2.47
CA SER A 272 1.77 -7.00 2.85
C SER A 272 1.60 -5.75 3.71
N ALA A 273 0.59 -4.91 3.42
CA ALA A 273 0.26 -3.73 4.24
C ALA A 273 -0.30 -4.06 5.63
N LEU A 274 -0.72 -5.31 5.87
CA LEU A 274 -1.33 -5.72 7.13
C LEU A 274 -0.31 -6.19 8.16
N VAL A 275 0.97 -6.30 7.78
CA VAL A 275 2.02 -6.82 8.64
C VAL A 275 2.94 -5.68 9.11
N PRO A 276 3.03 -5.40 10.43
CA PRO A 276 3.74 -4.24 10.95
C PRO A 276 5.23 -4.17 10.57
N TRP A 277 5.90 -5.32 10.49
CA TRP A 277 7.32 -5.45 10.16
C TRP A 277 7.57 -5.70 8.66
N ASN A 278 6.51 -5.73 7.85
CA ASN A 278 6.67 -5.77 6.40
C ASN A 278 6.95 -4.34 5.87
N THR A 279 7.74 -4.22 4.81
CA THR A 279 8.08 -2.95 4.15
C THR A 279 6.84 -2.12 3.81
N CYS A 280 5.79 -2.75 3.29
CA CYS A 280 4.56 -2.05 2.93
C CYS A 280 3.77 -1.60 4.15
N GLY A 281 3.58 -2.47 5.15
CA GLY A 281 2.86 -2.10 6.38
C GLY A 281 3.55 -0.98 7.15
N SER A 282 4.86 -1.08 7.30
CA SER A 282 5.68 -0.07 7.96
C SER A 282 5.68 1.27 7.20
N PHE A 283 5.75 1.26 5.87
CA PHE A 283 5.61 2.46 5.04
C PHE A 283 4.24 3.12 5.21
N MET A 284 3.15 2.33 5.12
CA MET A 284 1.78 2.86 5.28
C MET A 284 1.58 3.47 6.67
N ALA A 285 2.09 2.81 7.72
CA ALA A 285 1.99 3.33 9.07
C ALA A 285 2.73 4.66 9.24
N ALA A 286 3.92 4.79 8.64
CA ALA A 286 4.72 5.99 8.68
C ALA A 286 4.09 7.14 7.87
N ALA A 287 3.64 6.85 6.64
CA ALA A 287 3.03 7.84 5.75
C ALA A 287 1.71 8.38 6.31
N LEU A 288 0.89 7.51 6.91
CA LEU A 288 -0.41 7.86 7.47
C LEU A 288 -0.31 8.37 8.91
N GLY A 289 0.79 8.10 9.61
CA GLY A 289 0.93 8.40 11.04
C GLY A 289 0.02 7.54 11.93
N VAL A 290 -0.39 6.36 11.45
CA VAL A 290 -1.32 5.45 12.13
C VAL A 290 -0.69 4.07 12.18
N PRO A 291 -0.48 3.47 13.37
CA PRO A 291 0.10 2.14 13.48
C PRO A 291 -0.70 1.08 12.69
N VAL A 292 -0.02 0.09 12.12
CA VAL A 292 -0.66 -0.99 11.35
C VAL A 292 -1.79 -1.66 12.12
N VAL A 293 -1.56 -2.01 13.38
CA VAL A 293 -2.58 -2.64 14.24
C VAL A 293 -3.86 -1.80 14.41
N VAL A 294 -3.79 -0.49 14.22
CA VAL A 294 -4.93 0.44 14.35
C VAL A 294 -5.72 0.50 13.04
N PHE A 295 -5.07 0.49 11.88
CA PHE A 295 -5.79 0.54 10.59
C PHE A 295 -6.10 -0.84 10.00
N LEU A 296 -5.40 -1.89 10.42
CA LEU A 296 -5.53 -3.26 9.91
C LEU A 296 -6.99 -3.75 9.87
N PRO A 297 -7.80 -3.60 10.93
CA PRO A 297 -9.19 -4.06 10.92
C PRO A 297 -10.07 -3.35 9.87
N TYR A 298 -9.64 -2.17 9.43
CA TYR A 298 -10.35 -1.30 8.50
C TYR A 298 -9.76 -1.34 7.10
N ALA A 299 -8.69 -2.08 6.84
CA ALA A 299 -8.16 -2.28 5.48
C ALA A 299 -9.03 -3.31 4.72
N ILE A 300 -10.31 -2.99 4.53
CA ILE A 300 -11.35 -3.93 4.10
C ILE A 300 -11.03 -4.58 2.76
N LEU A 301 -10.52 -3.83 1.77
CA LEU A 301 -10.13 -4.44 0.49
C LEU A 301 -9.04 -5.50 0.68
N ASN A 302 -8.02 -5.18 1.48
CA ASN A 302 -6.88 -6.03 1.79
C ASN A 302 -7.29 -7.30 2.54
N LEU A 303 -8.25 -7.19 3.45
CA LEU A 303 -8.81 -8.34 4.19
C LEU A 303 -9.75 -9.19 3.33
N CYS A 304 -10.62 -8.56 2.53
CA CYS A 304 -11.63 -9.27 1.74
C CYS A 304 -11.03 -9.97 0.51
N SER A 305 -10.02 -9.41 -0.13
CA SER A 305 -9.42 -10.00 -1.34
C SER A 305 -8.97 -11.47 -1.16
N PRO A 306 -8.15 -11.83 -0.15
CA PRO A 306 -7.76 -13.23 0.04
C PRO A 306 -8.95 -14.13 0.41
N ILE A 307 -9.93 -13.61 1.15
CA ILE A 307 -11.16 -14.35 1.51
C ILE A 307 -11.97 -14.67 0.24
N ILE A 308 -12.18 -13.70 -0.64
CA ILE A 308 -12.90 -13.91 -1.90
C ILE A 308 -12.11 -14.84 -2.82
N SER A 309 -10.77 -14.77 -2.81
CA SER A 309 -9.93 -15.71 -3.54
C SER A 309 -10.09 -17.15 -3.04
N LEU A 310 -10.19 -17.37 -1.72
CA LEU A 310 -10.50 -18.68 -1.13
C LEU A 310 -11.90 -19.16 -1.53
N VAL A 311 -12.91 -18.27 -1.52
CA VAL A 311 -14.26 -18.59 -1.99
C VAL A 311 -14.23 -19.04 -3.46
N CYS A 312 -13.53 -18.32 -4.34
CA CYS A 312 -13.33 -18.70 -5.74
C CYS A 312 -12.63 -20.06 -5.87
N ALA A 313 -11.61 -20.32 -5.04
CA ALA A 313 -10.89 -21.59 -5.01
C ALA A 313 -11.79 -22.76 -4.61
N TRP A 314 -12.61 -22.61 -3.57
CA TRP A 314 -13.46 -23.69 -3.04
C TRP A 314 -14.71 -23.95 -3.88
N THR A 315 -15.33 -22.89 -4.40
CA THR A 315 -16.50 -23.01 -5.29
C THR A 315 -16.10 -23.46 -6.70
N GLY A 316 -14.84 -23.28 -7.08
CA GLY A 316 -14.40 -23.43 -8.47
C GLY A 316 -14.84 -22.26 -9.37
N TRP A 317 -15.50 -21.25 -8.81
CA TRP A 317 -15.93 -20.08 -9.56
C TRP A 317 -14.70 -19.38 -10.13
N THR A 318 -14.71 -19.13 -11.45
CA THR A 318 -13.66 -18.44 -12.22
C THR A 318 -12.32 -19.18 -12.36
N ILE A 319 -12.20 -20.40 -11.83
CA ILE A 319 -11.04 -21.27 -12.03
C ILE A 319 -11.04 -21.79 -13.47
N ARG A 320 -9.96 -21.54 -14.21
CA ARG A 320 -9.85 -21.91 -15.63
C ARG A 320 -8.87 -23.06 -15.83
N LYS A 321 -9.24 -24.05 -16.66
CA LYS A 321 -8.32 -25.07 -17.15
C LYS A 321 -7.56 -24.55 -18.36
N LYS A 322 -6.34 -25.03 -18.55
CA LYS A 322 -5.49 -24.73 -19.71
C LYS A 322 -6.21 -25.27 -20.95
N ARG A 323 -6.48 -24.41 -21.92
CA ARG A 323 -7.07 -24.82 -23.19
C ARG A 323 -5.99 -25.57 -23.96
N ILE A 324 -6.07 -26.90 -23.99
CA ILE A 324 -5.26 -27.70 -24.92
C ILE A 324 -5.81 -27.38 -26.29
N GLY A 325 -5.00 -26.74 -27.15
CA GLY A 325 -5.42 -26.39 -28.50
C GLY A 325 -5.82 -27.66 -29.27
N THR A 326 -7.03 -27.63 -29.82
CA THR A 326 -7.37 -28.32 -31.07
C THR A 326 -6.97 -27.43 -32.23
#